data_AF-A0A7X6NZP5-F1
#
_entry.id   AF-A0A7X6NZP5-F1
#
_cell.length_a   1.000
_cell.length_b   1.000
_cell.length_c   1.000
_cell.angle_alpha   90.00
_cell.angle_beta   90.00
_cell.angle_gamma   90.00
#
_symmetry.space_group_name_H-M   'P 1'
#
loop_
_entity.id
_entity.type
_entity.pdbx_description
1 polymer ?
#
loop_
_entity_poly.entity_id
_entity_poly.type
_entity_poly.pdbx_seq_one_letter_code
_entity_poly.pdbx_strand_id
1 'polypeptide(L)'
;SGLAVAHRIDSAAEVAAVVAASRSVGYDGGLVLANPIPAPAEIPASEINPVIERALADADAAGVSGPGVTPFVLEAISRATAGRSIPANLALAESNADVAARVAVELARR
;
A
#
# COMPACT_ATOMS: atom_id res chain seq x y z
N SER A 1 1.35 9.77 -5.81
CA SER A 1 2.81 9.54 -5.87
C SER A 1 3.50 10.26 -7.03
N GLY A 2 2.83 10.50 -8.17
CA GLY A 2 3.51 11.02 -9.37
C GLY A 2 4.43 10.01 -10.05
N LEU A 3 4.43 8.76 -9.58
CA LEU A 3 5.26 7.66 -10.07
C LEU A 3 4.37 6.71 -10.88
N ALA A 4 4.81 6.37 -12.08
CA ALA A 4 4.14 5.37 -12.91
C ALA A 4 4.45 3.96 -12.39
N VAL A 5 3.44 3.09 -12.43
CA VAL A 5 3.64 1.64 -12.29
C VAL A 5 4.05 1.07 -13.66
N ALA A 6 4.82 -0.02 -13.66
CA ALA A 6 5.29 -0.65 -14.90
C ALA A 6 4.12 -1.15 -15.78
N HIS A 7 3.06 -1.64 -15.12
CA HIS A 7 1.89 -2.19 -15.78
C HIS A 7 0.62 -1.78 -15.03
N ARG A 8 -0.46 -1.57 -15.78
CA ARG A 8 -1.81 -1.41 -15.27
C ARG A 8 -2.62 -2.65 -15.65
N ILE A 9 -3.40 -3.16 -14.71
CA ILE A 9 -4.28 -4.31 -14.89
C ILE A 9 -5.62 -3.92 -14.29
N ASP A 10 -6.73 -4.24 -14.97
CA ASP A 10 -8.06 -3.76 -14.60
C ASP A 10 -8.95 -4.90 -14.04
N SER A 11 -8.48 -6.15 -14.00
CA SER A 11 -9.23 -7.28 -13.45
C SER A 11 -8.41 -8.32 -12.68
N ALA A 12 -9.07 -9.00 -11.73
CA ALA A 12 -8.47 -10.13 -11.00
C ALA A 12 -8.11 -11.31 -11.90
N ALA A 13 -8.90 -11.54 -12.96
CA ALA A 13 -8.64 -12.61 -13.93
C ALA A 13 -7.34 -12.38 -14.71
N GLU A 14 -7.06 -11.13 -15.08
CA GLU A 14 -5.79 -10.73 -15.71
C GLU A 14 -4.61 -10.86 -14.75
N VAL A 15 -4.75 -10.46 -13.48
CA VAL A 15 -3.71 -10.66 -12.46
C VAL A 15 -3.33 -12.15 -12.37
N ALA A 16 -4.33 -13.03 -12.28
CA ALA A 16 -4.09 -14.46 -12.20
C ALA A 16 -3.48 -15.04 -13.50
N ALA A 17 -3.80 -14.46 -14.67
CA ALA A 17 -3.13 -14.81 -15.93
C ALA A 17 -1.65 -14.39 -15.93
N VAL A 18 -1.32 -13.22 -15.40
CA VAL A 18 0.07 -12.76 -15.24
C VAL A 18 0.84 -13.71 -14.31
N VAL A 19 0.27 -14.09 -13.16
CA VAL A 19 0.89 -15.05 -12.24
C VAL A 19 1.19 -16.38 -12.95
N ALA A 20 0.22 -16.93 -13.68
CA ALA A 20 0.42 -18.18 -14.44
C ALA A 20 1.51 -18.04 -15.51
N ALA A 21 1.50 -16.93 -16.27
CA ALA A 21 2.53 -16.66 -17.27
C ALA A 21 3.91 -16.53 -16.64
N SER A 22 4.05 -15.79 -15.54
CA SER A 22 5.32 -15.67 -14.78
C SER A 22 5.85 -17.03 -14.35
N ARG A 23 5.01 -17.91 -13.81
CA ARG A 23 5.42 -19.26 -13.41
C ARG A 23 5.81 -20.13 -14.61
N SER A 24 5.12 -20.01 -15.74
CA SER A 24 5.42 -20.79 -16.96
C SER A 24 6.81 -20.53 -17.55
N VAL A 25 7.38 -19.33 -17.30
CA VAL A 25 8.74 -18.97 -17.70
C VAL A 25 9.79 -19.20 -16.60
N GLY A 26 9.41 -19.88 -15.51
CA GLY A 26 10.30 -20.22 -14.40
C GLY A 26 10.63 -19.03 -13.46
N TYR A 27 9.81 -17.97 -13.45
CA TYR A 27 9.99 -16.88 -12.49
C TYR A 27 9.31 -17.22 -11.15
N ASP A 28 10.11 -17.30 -10.08
CA ASP A 28 9.65 -17.68 -8.73
C ASP A 28 9.43 -16.50 -7.77
N GLY A 29 9.67 -15.26 -8.22
CA GLY A 29 9.44 -14.06 -7.40
C GLY A 29 7.96 -13.75 -7.13
N GLY A 30 7.73 -12.74 -6.30
CA GLY A 30 6.40 -12.21 -5.98
C GLY A 30 5.96 -11.09 -6.92
N LEU A 31 4.65 -10.79 -6.89
CA LEU A 31 4.08 -9.61 -7.56
C LEU A 31 3.53 -8.66 -6.51
N VAL A 32 3.81 -7.36 -6.68
CA VAL A 32 3.24 -6.29 -5.87
C VAL A 32 2.08 -5.66 -6.63
N LEU A 33 0.87 -5.79 -6.09
CA LEU A 33 -0.32 -5.15 -6.63
C LEU A 33 -0.58 -3.85 -5.87
N ALA A 34 -0.35 -2.72 -6.52
CA ALA A 34 -0.65 -1.42 -5.95
C ALA A 34 -2.14 -1.09 -6.16
N ASN A 35 -2.94 -1.22 -5.10
CA ASN A 35 -4.35 -0.88 -5.09
C ASN A 35 -4.57 0.47 -4.38
N PRO A 36 -5.06 1.52 -5.09
CA PRO A 36 -5.34 2.81 -4.47
C PRO A 36 -6.36 2.71 -3.33
N ILE A 37 -6.19 3.55 -2.31
CA ILE A 37 -7.20 3.73 -1.26
C ILE A 37 -8.52 4.23 -1.89
N PRO A 38 -9.70 3.82 -1.38
CA PRO A 38 -10.97 4.40 -1.82
C PRO A 38 -10.96 5.93 -1.64
N ALA A 39 -11.33 6.67 -2.69
CA ALA A 39 -11.28 8.14 -2.70
C ALA A 39 -11.97 8.82 -1.48
N PRO A 40 -13.11 8.35 -0.97
CA PRO A 40 -13.75 8.95 0.22
C PRO A 40 -12.95 8.81 1.52
N ALA A 41 -12.02 7.84 1.60
CA ALA A 41 -11.18 7.58 2.76
C ALA A 41 -9.77 8.18 2.62
N GLU A 42 -9.47 8.83 1.49
CA GLU A 42 -8.15 9.39 1.21
C GLU A 42 -7.89 10.65 2.04
N ILE A 43 -6.70 10.72 2.65
CA ILE A 43 -6.17 11.96 3.21
C ILE A 43 -5.42 12.70 2.08
N PRO A 44 -5.74 13.97 1.79
CA PRO A 44 -5.11 14.70 0.70
C PRO A 44 -3.58 14.70 0.79
N ALA A 45 -2.91 14.51 -0.35
CA ALA A 45 -1.44 14.53 -0.44
C ALA A 45 -0.84 15.83 0.13
N SER A 46 -1.50 16.97 -0.11
CA SER A 46 -1.09 18.28 0.42
C SER A 46 -1.15 18.37 1.94
N GLU A 47 -1.95 17.52 2.59
CA GLU A 47 -2.08 17.44 4.04
C GLU A 47 -1.07 16.45 4.63
N ILE A 48 -0.95 15.26 4.04
CA ILE A 48 -0.17 14.16 4.62
C ILE A 48 1.33 14.26 4.33
N ASN A 49 1.75 14.79 3.18
CA ASN A 49 3.16 14.84 2.80
C ASN A 49 4.02 15.67 3.79
N PRO A 50 3.61 16.89 4.20
CA PRO A 50 4.39 17.65 5.19
C PRO A 50 4.53 16.93 6.53
N VAL A 51 3.51 16.15 6.93
CA VAL A 51 3.52 15.34 8.16
C VAL A 51 4.52 14.21 8.06
N ILE A 52 4.55 13.49 6.92
CA ILE A 52 5.49 12.40 6.66
C ILE A 52 6.93 12.94 6.65
N GLU A 53 7.18 14.02 5.92
CA GLU A 53 8.51 14.66 5.83
C GLU A 53 9.01 15.07 7.20
N ARG A 54 8.14 15.70 8.01
CA ARG A 54 8.48 16.08 9.37
C ARG A 54 8.77 14.87 10.26
N ALA A 55 7.93 13.84 10.22
CA ALA A 55 8.10 12.63 11.02
C ALA A 55 9.40 11.88 10.68
N LEU A 56 9.80 11.86 9.41
CA LEU A 56 11.07 11.29 8.98
C LEU A 56 12.27 12.09 9.50
N ALA A 57 12.21 13.42 9.44
CA ALA A 57 13.26 14.29 10.00
C ALA A 57 13.37 14.13 11.53
N ASP A 58 12.23 14.04 12.23
CA ASP A 58 12.21 13.82 13.68
C ASP A 58 12.78 12.43 14.05
N ALA A 59 12.53 11.39 13.22
CA ALA A 59 13.09 10.05 13.41
C ALA A 59 14.62 10.05 13.29
N ASP A 60 15.15 10.73 12.27
CA ASP A 60 16.59 10.88 12.04
C ASP A 60 17.27 11.63 13.18
N ALA A 61 16.69 12.76 13.61
CA ALA A 61 17.19 13.55 14.75
C ALA A 61 17.17 12.76 16.07
N ALA A 62 16.22 11.84 16.24
CA ALA A 62 16.12 10.96 17.40
C ALA A 62 17.01 9.70 17.30
N GLY A 63 17.74 9.50 16.19
CA GLY A 63 18.57 8.32 15.95
C GLY A 63 17.76 7.03 15.76
N VAL A 64 16.47 7.13 15.43
CA VAL A 64 15.60 5.98 15.18
C VAL A 64 15.93 5.39 13.82
N SER A 65 16.28 4.11 13.80
CA SER A 65 16.74 3.42 12.59
C SER A 65 16.17 2.02 12.46
N GLY A 66 16.27 1.46 11.24
CA GLY A 66 15.81 0.11 10.92
C GLY A 66 14.31 -0.08 11.23
N PRO A 67 13.92 -1.19 11.92
CA PRO A 67 12.51 -1.50 12.17
C PRO A 67 11.81 -0.48 13.08
N GLY A 68 12.55 0.38 13.78
CA GLY A 68 11.98 1.43 14.63
C GLY A 68 11.37 2.61 13.87
N VAL A 69 11.76 2.81 12.59
CA VAL A 69 11.31 3.97 11.80
C VAL A 69 9.81 3.91 11.53
N THR A 70 9.29 2.76 11.08
CA THR A 70 7.87 2.59 10.73
C THR A 70 6.92 2.93 11.90
N PRO A 71 7.04 2.33 13.10
CA PRO A 71 6.16 2.68 14.21
C PRO A 71 6.28 4.14 14.63
N PHE A 72 7.49 4.71 14.62
CA PHE A 72 7.71 6.13 14.95
C PHE A 72 6.95 7.06 13.99
N VAL A 73 7.11 6.85 12.68
CA VAL A 73 6.49 7.67 11.65
C VAL A 73 4.96 7.52 11.67
N LEU A 74 4.45 6.28 11.79
CA LEU A 74 3.00 6.04 11.84
C LEU A 74 2.35 6.66 13.08
N GLU A 75 3.03 6.64 14.23
CA GLU A 75 2.53 7.31 15.44
C GLU A 75 2.46 8.83 15.26
N ALA A 76 3.50 9.43 14.68
CA ALA A 76 3.53 10.86 14.38
C ALA A 76 2.39 11.26 13.42
N ILE A 77 2.15 10.47 12.38
CA ILE A 77 1.04 10.65 11.43
C ILE A 77 -0.31 10.56 12.16
N SER A 78 -0.50 9.58 13.04
CA SER A 78 -1.72 9.43 13.83
C SER A 78 -2.00 10.68 14.68
N ARG A 79 -0.99 11.16 15.43
CA ARG A 79 -1.14 12.37 16.25
C ARG A 79 -1.45 13.62 15.41
N ALA A 80 -0.69 13.83 14.33
CA ALA A 80 -0.84 15.02 13.47
C ALA A 80 -2.17 15.06 12.72
N THR A 81 -2.74 13.89 12.39
CA THR A 81 -4.05 13.79 11.72
C THR A 81 -5.23 13.74 12.69
N ALA A 82 -4.98 13.94 14.00
CA ALA A 82 -5.96 13.75 15.07
C ALA A 82 -6.67 12.38 15.00
N GLY A 83 -5.90 11.34 14.65
CA GLY A 83 -6.36 9.96 14.52
C GLY A 83 -7.03 9.61 13.18
N ARG A 84 -7.26 10.57 12.26
CA ARG A 84 -7.90 10.30 10.96
C ARG A 84 -7.13 9.33 10.06
N SER A 85 -5.81 9.20 10.25
CA SER A 85 -5.01 8.22 9.50
C SER A 85 -5.35 6.76 9.84
N ILE A 86 -5.88 6.49 11.03
CA ILE A 86 -6.27 5.15 11.47
C ILE A 86 -7.44 4.60 10.64
N PRO A 87 -8.61 5.26 10.55
CA PRO A 87 -9.70 4.79 9.71
C PRO A 87 -9.36 4.81 8.22
N ALA A 88 -8.52 5.75 7.74
CA ALA A 88 -8.03 5.74 6.36
C ALA A 88 -7.22 4.47 6.04
N ASN A 89 -6.29 4.09 6.95
CA ASN A 89 -5.50 2.87 6.79
C ASN A 89 -6.37 1.60 6.89
N LEU A 90 -7.42 1.62 7.73
CA LEU A 90 -8.39 0.52 7.80
C LEU A 90 -9.15 0.36 6.48
N ALA A 91 -9.68 1.45 5.91
CA ALA A 91 -10.37 1.43 4.62
C ALA A 91 -9.46 0.94 3.48
N LEU A 92 -8.17 1.33 3.49
CA LEU A 92 -7.18 0.78 2.56
C LEU A 92 -6.99 -0.72 2.75
N ALA A 93 -6.86 -1.19 4.00
CA ALA A 93 -6.67 -2.61 4.29
C ALA A 93 -7.89 -3.45 3.86
N GLU A 94 -9.11 -2.96 4.09
CA GLU A 94 -10.36 -3.60 3.63
C GLU A 94 -10.43 -3.65 2.10
N SER A 95 -10.10 -2.55 1.42
CA SER A 95 -10.01 -2.49 -0.05
C SER A 95 -8.99 -3.49 -0.60
N ASN A 96 -7.82 -3.57 0.02
CA ASN A 96 -6.78 -4.54 -0.36
C ASN A 96 -7.23 -5.98 -0.13
N ALA A 97 -7.95 -6.25 0.96
CA ALA A 97 -8.47 -7.58 1.25
C ALA A 97 -9.53 -8.02 0.22
N ASP A 98 -10.43 -7.14 -0.22
CA ASP A 98 -11.41 -7.42 -1.28
C ASP A 98 -10.72 -7.76 -2.61
N VAL A 99 -9.76 -6.93 -3.04
CA VAL A 99 -8.99 -7.19 -4.27
C VAL A 99 -8.22 -8.51 -4.16
N ALA A 100 -7.53 -8.75 -3.04
CA ALA A 100 -6.77 -9.97 -2.81
C ALA A 100 -7.67 -11.22 -2.85
N ALA A 101 -8.87 -11.16 -2.24
CA ALA A 101 -9.82 -12.26 -2.25
C ALA A 101 -10.29 -12.59 -3.67
N ARG A 102 -10.60 -11.57 -4.50
CA ARG A 102 -10.98 -11.77 -5.90
C ARG A 102 -9.86 -12.41 -6.71
N VAL A 103 -8.61 -11.97 -6.52
CA VAL A 103 -7.43 -12.57 -7.15
C VAL A 103 -7.24 -14.02 -6.71
N ALA A 104 -7.39 -14.31 -5.41
CA ALA A 104 -7.25 -15.65 -4.89
C ALA A 104 -8.27 -16.63 -5.49
N VAL A 105 -9.53 -16.20 -5.66
CA VAL A 105 -10.57 -16.99 -6.34
C VAL A 105 -10.17 -17.30 -7.80
N GLU A 106 -9.67 -16.31 -8.54
CA GLU A 106 -9.24 -16.49 -9.93
C GLU A 106 -7.98 -17.35 -10.08
N LEU A 107 -7.11 -17.35 -9.07
CA LEU A 107 -5.97 -18.26 -8.99
C LEU A 107 -6.41 -19.70 -8.69
N ALA A 108 -7.36 -19.89 -7.77
CA ALA A 108 -7.83 -21.21 -7.36
C ALA A 108 -8.71 -21.93 -8.40
N ARG A 109 -9.29 -21.18 -9.34
CA ARG A 109 -10.07 -21.73 -10.48
C ARG A 109 -9.20 -22.30 -11.59
N ARG A 110 -7.91 -21.98 -11.60
CA ARG A 110 -6.93 -22.44 -12.59
C ARG A 110 -6.18 -23.66 -12.05
#